data_AF-A0A653RJ90-F1
#
_entry.id   AF-A0A653RJ90-F1
#
_cell.length_a   1.000
_cell.length_b   1.000
_cell.length_c   1.000
_cell.angle_alpha   90.00
_cell.angle_beta   90.00
_cell.angle_gamma   90.00
#
_symmetry.space_group_name_H-M   'P 1'
#
loop_
_entity.id
_entity.type
_entity.pdbx_description
1 polymer ?
#
loop_
_entity_poly.entity_id
_entity_poly.type
_entity_poly.pdbx_seq_one_letter_code
_entity_poly.pdbx_strand_id
1 'polypeptide(L)'
;MKIYLLVFCSLIYSISSFGQNYYMATPQGFGTNTTGGGNATPVTVSTYTAFKNALLSTSAANAVILVSGTIDCDYTSVQLNNKSIIGLPGAKLRNTQITVGNSALSAANSGILNIKPNSNNVIIRNLIFEGPGAYDVDGRDNLTNEGTNIWVDHCEFQDGMDGNFDNKGAADNITISWCKFTYLKAPIAGGSGGSNDHRFTNLVGSSATDVTADGHYSITFQNCYWANGCKERMPRARNAELHLLSCYYNTSVASAKAIGLGGGTNNSTCYVENTNFANVANAYTYYSGDGGTVAIAFNNCLNGASNVGSVSAPSYSTTPVPVNEVEALLTDPTCGAGATLQVSSSGAISPSSCSTLSNPKLNEQNIRFFSAMDDKSIGIYFPYAINNKVELEIYSLNGQKISEHKYKNILANDTLKISIENLAVGAYSCNIKYNDKIEFWKFVKN
;
A
#
# COMPACT_ATOMS: atom_id res chain seq x y z
N MET A 1 -50.96 -33.52 -28.63
CA MET A 1 -50.11 -33.47 -27.42
C MET A 1 -48.82 -32.77 -27.81
N LYS A 2 -48.64 -31.49 -27.45
CA LYS A 2 -47.50 -30.66 -27.87
C LYS A 2 -46.30 -30.97 -26.97
N ILE A 3 -45.19 -31.38 -27.56
CA ILE A 3 -43.91 -31.60 -26.88
C ILE A 3 -43.21 -30.24 -26.78
N TYR A 4 -43.02 -29.75 -25.56
CA TYR A 4 -42.22 -28.55 -25.29
C TYR A 4 -40.75 -28.96 -25.17
N LEU A 5 -39.92 -28.45 -26.08
CA LEU A 5 -38.46 -28.54 -26.02
C LEU A 5 -37.96 -27.48 -25.04
N LEU A 6 -37.60 -27.90 -23.82
CA LEU A 6 -36.92 -27.04 -22.84
C LEU A 6 -35.46 -26.84 -23.26
N VAL A 7 -35.16 -25.67 -23.83
CA VAL A 7 -33.79 -25.21 -24.06
C VAL A 7 -33.20 -24.79 -22.71
N PHE A 8 -32.28 -25.59 -22.19
CA PHE A 8 -31.52 -25.29 -20.99
C PHE A 8 -30.40 -24.30 -21.35
N CYS A 9 -30.67 -23.00 -21.20
CA CYS A 9 -29.61 -21.98 -21.26
C CYS A 9 -28.73 -22.12 -20.01
N SER A 10 -27.60 -22.81 -20.14
CA SER A 10 -26.53 -22.75 -19.15
C SER A 10 -25.92 -21.35 -19.14
N LEU A 11 -26.35 -20.52 -18.19
CA LEU A 11 -25.62 -19.31 -17.81
C LEU A 11 -24.28 -19.75 -17.24
N ILE A 12 -23.22 -19.65 -18.03
CA ILE A 12 -21.85 -19.72 -17.55
C ILE A 12 -21.62 -18.43 -16.76
N TYR A 13 -21.83 -18.48 -15.43
CA TYR A 13 -21.26 -17.48 -14.54
C TYR A 13 -19.74 -17.67 -14.58
N SER A 14 -19.07 -16.85 -15.39
CA SER A 14 -17.64 -16.63 -15.26
C SER A 14 -17.37 -16.03 -13.89
N ILE A 15 -17.00 -16.88 -12.93
CA ILE A 15 -16.49 -16.45 -11.63
C ILE A 15 -15.09 -15.88 -11.91
N SER A 16 -15.00 -14.58 -12.16
CA SER A 16 -13.73 -13.87 -12.10
C SER A 16 -13.27 -13.92 -10.64
N SER A 17 -12.30 -14.76 -10.34
CA SER A 17 -11.51 -14.59 -9.13
C SER A 17 -10.83 -13.22 -9.24
N PHE A 18 -11.33 -12.21 -8.54
CA PHE A 18 -10.68 -10.91 -8.45
C PHE A 18 -9.43 -11.05 -7.57
N GLY A 19 -8.39 -11.69 -8.11
CA GLY A 19 -7.06 -11.63 -7.54
C GLY A 19 -6.51 -10.23 -7.75
N GLN A 20 -5.82 -9.68 -6.73
CA GLN A 20 -5.11 -8.43 -6.90
C GLN A 20 -4.08 -8.57 -8.02
N ASN A 21 -4.09 -7.62 -8.96
CA ASN A 21 -3.04 -7.56 -9.97
C ASN A 21 -1.80 -6.91 -9.34
N TYR A 22 -0.78 -7.73 -9.10
CA TYR A 22 0.53 -7.30 -8.64
C TYR A 22 1.13 -6.23 -9.55
N TYR A 23 1.21 -6.51 -10.85
CA TYR A 23 1.83 -5.63 -11.83
C TYR A 23 0.75 -4.88 -12.60
N MET A 24 0.02 -3.99 -11.92
CA MET A 24 -1.08 -3.23 -12.52
C MET A 24 -0.65 -2.59 -13.86
N ALA A 25 -1.48 -2.68 -14.90
CA ALA A 25 -1.19 -2.05 -16.19
C ALA A 25 -1.46 -0.53 -16.14
N THR A 26 -2.44 -0.14 -15.32
CA THR A 26 -2.88 1.24 -15.12
C THR A 26 -3.08 1.49 -13.61
N PRO A 27 -2.88 2.73 -13.13
CA PRO A 27 -3.17 3.07 -11.74
C PRO A 27 -4.67 2.95 -11.44
N GLN A 28 -4.97 2.58 -10.20
CA GLN A 28 -6.30 2.76 -9.59
C GLN A 28 -6.23 3.93 -8.61
N GLY A 29 -7.34 4.61 -8.36
CA GLY A 29 -7.36 5.77 -7.46
C GLY A 29 -7.37 7.11 -8.18
N PHE A 30 -7.02 8.18 -7.45
CA PHE A 30 -7.02 9.55 -7.99
C PHE A 30 -6.08 9.72 -9.20
N GLY A 31 -5.00 8.94 -9.27
CA GLY A 31 -4.06 8.94 -10.40
C GLY A 31 -4.52 8.15 -11.63
N THR A 32 -5.76 7.63 -11.69
CA THR A 32 -6.25 6.68 -12.71
C THR A 32 -6.03 7.10 -14.18
N ASN A 33 -5.89 8.40 -14.46
CA ASN A 33 -5.68 8.93 -15.81
C ASN A 33 -4.20 8.97 -16.25
N THR A 34 -3.27 8.55 -15.38
CA THR A 34 -1.84 8.61 -15.67
C THR A 34 -1.42 7.48 -16.63
N THR A 35 -0.79 7.87 -17.73
CA THR A 35 -0.30 7.00 -18.82
C THR A 35 1.21 7.11 -19.05
N GLY A 36 1.86 8.12 -18.48
CA GLY A 36 3.30 8.35 -18.56
C GLY A 36 3.78 8.55 -20.00
N GLY A 37 4.91 7.92 -20.34
CA GLY A 37 5.50 7.92 -21.68
C GLY A 37 4.83 6.99 -22.69
N GLY A 38 3.77 6.29 -22.30
CA GLY A 38 3.05 5.34 -23.15
C GLY A 38 3.93 4.20 -23.67
N ASN A 39 3.77 3.86 -24.95
CA ASN A 39 4.45 2.75 -25.61
C ASN A 39 5.71 3.18 -26.38
N ALA A 40 6.31 4.33 -26.07
CA ALA A 40 7.53 4.76 -26.75
C ALA A 40 8.67 3.76 -26.53
N THR A 41 9.53 3.56 -27.54
CA THR A 41 10.71 2.71 -27.42
C THR A 41 11.59 3.22 -26.28
N PRO A 42 11.91 2.38 -25.28
CA PRO A 42 12.66 2.87 -24.12
C PRO A 42 14.11 3.21 -24.43
N VAL A 43 14.64 4.21 -23.72
CA VAL A 43 16.09 4.47 -23.62
C VAL A 43 16.61 3.93 -22.29
N THR A 44 17.74 3.23 -22.32
CA THR A 44 18.37 2.72 -21.08
C THR A 44 19.47 3.66 -20.62
N VAL A 45 19.48 3.99 -19.33
CA VAL A 45 20.47 4.83 -18.68
C VAL A 45 21.10 4.11 -17.49
N SER A 46 22.41 4.27 -17.31
CA SER A 46 23.19 3.64 -16.22
C SER A 46 24.18 4.61 -15.55
N THR A 47 24.15 5.89 -15.93
CA THR A 47 24.97 6.95 -15.33
C THR A 47 24.12 8.17 -15.04
N TYR A 48 24.56 8.98 -14.08
CA TYR A 48 23.81 10.18 -13.68
C TYR A 48 23.66 11.17 -14.83
N THR A 49 24.71 11.42 -15.60
CA THR A 49 24.66 12.30 -16.77
C THR A 49 23.63 11.82 -17.79
N ALA A 50 23.61 10.51 -18.12
CA ALA A 50 22.64 9.96 -19.06
C ALA A 50 21.21 10.07 -18.52
N PHE A 51 21.01 9.74 -17.25
CA PHE A 51 19.71 9.85 -16.58
C PHE A 51 19.19 11.29 -16.59
N LYS A 52 20.00 12.25 -16.13
CA LYS A 52 19.66 13.68 -16.11
C LYS A 52 19.33 14.21 -17.51
N ASN A 53 20.12 13.83 -18.52
CA ASN A 53 19.86 14.25 -19.90
C ASN A 53 18.54 13.67 -20.43
N ALA A 54 18.22 12.41 -20.12
CA ALA A 54 16.95 11.80 -20.52
C ALA A 54 15.74 12.45 -19.82
N LEU A 55 15.88 12.81 -18.53
CA LEU A 55 14.86 13.56 -17.78
C LEU A 55 14.59 14.93 -18.42
N LEU A 56 15.64 15.68 -18.75
CA LEU A 56 15.53 17.03 -19.34
C LEU A 56 15.08 17.03 -20.80
N SER A 57 15.21 15.90 -21.51
CA SER A 57 14.85 15.82 -22.92
C SER A 57 13.35 15.92 -23.13
N THR A 58 12.93 16.79 -24.05
CA THR A 58 11.55 16.90 -24.53
C THR A 58 11.27 16.01 -25.75
N SER A 59 12.26 15.24 -26.22
CA SER A 59 12.07 14.31 -27.33
C SER A 59 11.21 13.12 -26.93
N ALA A 60 10.28 12.72 -27.80
CA ALA A 60 9.46 11.52 -27.61
C ALA A 60 10.30 10.24 -27.46
N ALA A 61 11.52 10.21 -28.00
CA ALA A 61 12.46 9.10 -27.81
C ALA A 61 12.91 8.93 -26.34
N ASN A 62 12.76 9.95 -25.49
CA ASN A 62 13.06 9.91 -24.05
C ASN A 62 11.78 9.94 -23.21
N ALA A 63 10.63 9.53 -23.78
CA ALA A 63 9.38 9.43 -23.05
C ALA A 63 9.38 8.22 -22.09
N VAL A 64 10.06 7.12 -22.45
CA VAL A 64 10.24 5.95 -21.58
C VAL A 64 11.73 5.76 -21.28
N ILE A 65 12.09 5.82 -20.00
CA ILE A 65 13.47 5.77 -19.51
C ILE A 65 13.61 4.53 -18.62
N LEU A 66 14.47 3.60 -19.01
CA LEU A 66 14.86 2.45 -18.20
C LEU A 66 16.13 2.78 -17.41
N VAL A 67 16.07 2.67 -16.09
CA VAL A 67 17.23 2.81 -15.22
C VAL A 67 17.85 1.44 -15.01
N SER A 68 19.16 1.31 -15.23
CA SER A 68 19.90 0.07 -15.06
C SER A 68 20.98 0.21 -14.00
N GLY A 69 21.02 -0.74 -13.06
CA GLY A 69 22.01 -0.76 -11.98
C GLY A 69 21.83 0.37 -10.97
N THR A 70 22.90 0.67 -10.23
CA THR A 70 22.92 1.80 -9.29
C THR A 70 23.49 3.03 -9.96
N ILE A 71 22.74 4.14 -9.92
CA ILE A 71 23.17 5.47 -10.34
C ILE A 71 23.39 6.30 -9.08
N ASP A 72 24.63 6.74 -8.86
CA ASP A 72 24.94 7.76 -7.87
C ASP A 72 24.51 9.12 -8.41
N CYS A 73 23.49 9.71 -7.79
CA CYS A 73 22.84 10.94 -8.21
C CYS A 73 23.31 12.13 -7.39
N ASP A 74 23.42 13.28 -8.05
CA ASP A 74 23.18 14.56 -7.38
C ASP A 74 21.70 14.92 -7.48
N TYR A 75 21.24 15.80 -6.59
CA TYR A 75 19.88 16.30 -6.63
C TYR A 75 19.53 16.92 -8.00
N THR A 76 18.43 16.44 -8.58
CA THR A 76 17.88 16.94 -9.84
C THR A 76 16.47 17.46 -9.63
N SER A 77 16.22 18.72 -9.98
CA SER A 77 14.87 19.30 -10.00
C SER A 77 14.46 19.60 -11.44
N VAL A 78 13.39 18.96 -11.92
CA VAL A 78 13.05 18.91 -13.33
C VAL A 78 11.53 18.94 -13.54
N GLN A 79 11.08 19.60 -14.60
CA GLN A 79 9.70 19.51 -15.05
C GLN A 79 9.55 18.28 -15.95
N LEU A 80 8.60 17.39 -15.65
CA LEU A 80 8.38 16.14 -16.38
C LEU A 80 6.97 16.13 -16.97
N ASN A 81 6.87 15.84 -18.27
CA ASN A 81 5.58 15.71 -18.94
C ASN A 81 5.57 14.46 -19.83
N ASN A 82 4.56 13.61 -19.68
CA ASN A 82 4.40 12.37 -20.45
C ASN A 82 5.65 11.49 -20.39
N LYS A 83 6.11 11.19 -19.17
CA LYS A 83 7.34 10.42 -18.93
C LYS A 83 7.07 9.19 -18.08
N SER A 84 7.71 8.08 -18.45
CA SER A 84 7.80 6.87 -17.62
C SER A 84 9.26 6.63 -17.27
N ILE A 85 9.58 6.60 -15.97
CA ILE A 85 10.90 6.29 -15.45
C ILE A 85 10.77 4.94 -14.74
N ILE A 86 11.38 3.90 -15.29
CA ILE A 86 11.17 2.52 -14.88
C ILE A 86 12.51 1.89 -14.53
N GLY A 87 12.65 1.33 -13.34
CA GLY A 87 13.84 0.56 -12.97
C GLY A 87 13.82 -0.84 -13.56
N LEU A 88 14.95 -1.26 -14.12
CA LEU A 88 15.24 -2.69 -14.30
C LEU A 88 15.39 -3.36 -12.92
N PRO A 89 15.33 -4.71 -12.81
CA PRO A 89 15.50 -5.39 -11.53
C PRO A 89 16.76 -4.93 -10.77
N GLY A 90 16.56 -4.47 -9.53
CA GLY A 90 17.62 -3.93 -8.68
C GLY A 90 18.11 -2.52 -9.03
N ALA A 91 17.44 -1.82 -9.95
CA ALA A 91 17.80 -0.45 -10.30
C ALA A 91 17.62 0.50 -9.11
N LYS A 92 18.65 1.31 -8.89
CA LYS A 92 18.75 2.18 -7.71
C LYS A 92 19.20 3.57 -8.11
N LEU A 93 18.52 4.58 -7.60
CA LEU A 93 18.97 5.96 -7.57
C LEU A 93 19.47 6.24 -6.15
N ARG A 94 20.74 6.61 -6.01
CA ARG A 94 21.38 6.74 -4.70
C ARG A 94 21.99 8.13 -4.54
N ASN A 95 21.70 8.78 -3.42
CA ASN A 95 22.47 9.93 -2.97
C ASN A 95 22.77 9.76 -1.47
N THR A 96 24.03 9.49 -1.13
CA THR A 96 24.46 9.23 0.25
C THR A 96 25.28 10.38 0.84
N GLN A 97 25.22 11.56 0.23
CA GLN A 97 25.98 12.72 0.68
C GLN A 97 25.41 13.29 1.99
N ILE A 98 26.25 13.31 3.03
CA ILE A 98 25.95 13.89 4.34
C ILE A 98 27.24 14.35 5.02
N THR A 99 27.17 15.47 5.75
CA THR A 99 28.28 15.99 6.55
C THR A 99 27.75 16.40 7.92
N VAL A 100 27.74 15.45 8.86
CA VAL A 100 27.27 15.66 10.23
C VAL A 100 28.01 16.83 10.88
N GLY A 101 27.27 17.73 11.53
CA GLY A 101 27.80 18.98 12.08
C GLY A 101 27.89 20.14 11.08
N ASN A 102 27.62 19.91 9.79
CA ASN A 102 27.45 20.96 8.78
C ASN A 102 26.08 20.83 8.12
N SER A 103 25.07 21.44 8.75
CA SER A 103 23.69 21.37 8.29
C SER A 103 23.49 21.96 6.89
N ALA A 104 24.09 23.12 6.60
CA ALA A 104 23.96 23.77 5.31
C ALA A 104 24.51 22.91 4.15
N LEU A 105 25.68 22.28 4.34
CA LEU A 105 26.26 21.39 3.32
C LEU A 105 25.44 20.11 3.15
N SER A 106 24.99 19.52 4.27
CA SER A 106 24.13 18.33 4.25
C SER A 106 22.83 18.60 3.50
N ALA A 107 22.15 19.70 3.82
CA ALA A 107 20.92 20.11 3.15
C ALA A 107 21.13 20.35 1.65
N ALA A 108 22.18 21.09 1.27
CA ALA A 108 22.47 21.44 -0.12
C ALA A 108 22.74 20.21 -1.01
N ASN A 109 23.37 19.18 -0.45
CA ASN A 109 23.78 17.98 -1.19
C ASN A 109 22.77 16.82 -1.10
N SER A 110 21.78 16.92 -0.22
CA SER A 110 20.75 15.89 -0.05
C SER A 110 19.73 15.82 -1.18
N GLY A 111 18.94 14.75 -1.17
CA GLY A 111 17.84 14.47 -2.08
C GLY A 111 18.24 13.95 -3.46
N ILE A 112 17.29 13.33 -4.16
CA ILE A 112 17.57 12.68 -5.45
C ILE A 112 16.80 13.38 -6.58
N LEU A 113 15.47 13.43 -6.50
CA LEU A 113 14.63 13.96 -7.57
C LEU A 113 13.52 14.87 -7.03
N ASN A 114 13.33 16.02 -7.64
CA ASN A 114 12.14 16.85 -7.48
C ASN A 114 11.43 17.03 -8.83
N ILE A 115 10.17 16.60 -8.88
CA ILE A 115 9.23 16.86 -9.98
C ILE A 115 8.62 18.24 -9.77
N LYS A 116 9.04 19.21 -10.60
CA LYS A 116 8.62 20.62 -10.48
C LYS A 116 7.11 20.83 -10.72
N PRO A 117 6.56 21.98 -10.27
CA PRO A 117 5.25 22.44 -10.71
C PRO A 117 5.11 22.46 -12.23
N ASN A 118 3.87 22.32 -12.72
CA ASN A 118 3.53 22.17 -14.14
C ASN A 118 4.05 20.88 -14.79
N SER A 119 4.51 19.92 -14.00
CA SER A 119 4.71 18.54 -14.47
C SER A 119 3.37 17.83 -14.51
N ASN A 120 3.15 17.00 -15.53
CA ASN A 120 1.91 16.27 -15.71
C ASN A 120 2.14 14.89 -16.35
N ASN A 121 1.36 13.90 -15.95
CA ASN A 121 1.33 12.58 -16.58
C ASN A 121 2.70 11.87 -16.49
N VAL A 122 3.10 11.51 -15.27
CA VAL A 122 4.40 10.89 -14.99
C VAL A 122 4.24 9.56 -14.27
N ILE A 123 4.94 8.53 -14.75
CA ILE A 123 5.07 7.25 -14.07
C ILE A 123 6.49 7.12 -13.53
N ILE A 124 6.63 6.78 -12.24
CA ILE A 124 7.88 6.36 -11.61
C ILE A 124 7.67 4.94 -11.10
N ARG A 125 8.46 3.98 -11.56
CA ARG A 125 8.15 2.57 -11.31
C ARG A 125 9.38 1.70 -11.07
N ASN A 126 9.29 0.75 -10.15
CA ASN A 126 10.32 -0.27 -9.91
C ASN A 126 11.72 0.28 -9.55
N LEU A 127 11.79 1.38 -8.80
CA LEU A 127 13.05 2.01 -8.42
C LEU A 127 13.31 1.93 -6.93
N ILE A 128 14.57 1.70 -6.56
CA ILE A 128 15.05 1.91 -5.19
C ILE A 128 15.61 3.32 -5.09
N PHE A 129 15.08 4.14 -4.19
CA PHE A 129 15.65 5.43 -3.78
C PHE A 129 16.42 5.21 -2.48
N GLU A 130 17.72 5.51 -2.48
CA GLU A 130 18.58 5.37 -1.30
C GLU A 130 19.20 6.72 -0.92
N GLY A 131 18.80 7.23 0.25
CA GLY A 131 19.30 8.46 0.84
C GLY A 131 20.46 8.23 1.83
N PRO A 132 20.99 9.31 2.43
CA PRO A 132 22.13 9.23 3.34
C PRO A 132 21.76 8.76 4.76
N GLY A 133 20.49 8.77 5.13
CA GLY A 133 20.00 8.57 6.51
C GLY A 133 19.37 9.84 7.07
N ALA A 134 18.42 9.67 8.00
CA ALA A 134 17.65 10.76 8.60
C ALA A 134 18.54 11.67 9.44
N TYR A 135 18.64 12.94 9.03
CA TYR A 135 19.38 13.98 9.73
C TYR A 135 18.65 15.30 9.50
N ASP A 136 18.02 15.83 10.55
CA ASP A 136 17.09 16.93 10.42
C ASP A 136 17.78 18.27 10.16
N VAL A 137 18.02 18.61 8.90
CA VAL A 137 18.74 19.84 8.52
C VAL A 137 17.97 20.69 7.53
N ASP A 138 16.65 20.50 7.46
CA ASP A 138 15.79 21.08 6.41
C ASP A 138 16.35 20.74 5.02
N GLY A 139 16.68 19.45 4.86
CA GLY A 139 17.28 18.92 3.65
C GLY A 139 16.27 18.74 2.53
N ARG A 140 16.60 17.85 1.59
CA ARG A 140 15.74 17.47 0.48
C ARG A 140 15.38 15.99 0.59
N ASP A 141 14.22 15.68 0.06
CA ASP A 141 13.65 14.34 0.09
C ASP A 141 14.33 13.42 -0.92
N ASN A 142 14.20 12.11 -0.70
CA ASN A 142 14.51 11.14 -1.75
C ASN A 142 13.73 11.49 -3.03
N LEU A 143 12.41 11.66 -2.92
CA LEU A 143 11.56 12.17 -3.99
C LEU A 143 10.67 13.30 -3.47
N THR A 144 10.60 14.40 -4.20
CA THR A 144 9.57 15.42 -4.01
C THR A 144 8.72 15.49 -5.28
N ASN A 145 7.40 15.59 -5.13
CA ASN A 145 6.49 15.86 -6.23
C ASN A 145 5.70 17.15 -6.00
N GLU A 146 5.68 17.99 -7.02
CA GLU A 146 4.87 19.20 -7.13
C GLU A 146 4.01 19.20 -8.42
N GLY A 147 3.94 18.07 -9.13
CA GLY A 147 3.19 17.87 -10.37
C GLY A 147 1.89 17.08 -10.21
N THR A 148 1.07 17.05 -11.26
CA THR A 148 -0.25 16.42 -11.27
C THR A 148 -0.33 15.18 -12.15
N ASN A 149 -1.31 14.29 -11.93
CA ASN A 149 -1.44 13.03 -12.67
C ASN A 149 -0.14 12.21 -12.59
N ILE A 150 0.20 11.79 -11.39
CA ILE A 150 1.44 11.07 -11.09
C ILE A 150 1.11 9.68 -10.58
N TRP A 151 1.84 8.68 -11.08
CA TRP A 151 1.77 7.32 -10.58
C TRP A 151 3.14 6.85 -10.14
N VAL A 152 3.30 6.62 -8.84
CA VAL A 152 4.51 6.02 -8.26
C VAL A 152 4.18 4.60 -7.84
N ASP A 153 4.79 3.61 -8.50
CA ASP A 153 4.43 2.20 -8.33
C ASP A 153 5.65 1.33 -8.05
N HIS A 154 5.53 0.35 -7.15
CA HIS A 154 6.62 -0.59 -6.89
C HIS A 154 7.97 0.09 -6.62
N CYS A 155 7.98 1.22 -5.91
CA CYS A 155 9.25 1.86 -5.54
C CYS A 155 9.60 1.52 -4.10
N GLU A 156 10.89 1.39 -3.80
CA GLU A 156 11.37 1.26 -2.43
C GLU A 156 12.14 2.52 -2.04
N PHE A 157 11.72 3.18 -0.97
CA PHE A 157 12.35 4.39 -0.44
C PHE A 157 13.08 4.06 0.86
N GLN A 158 14.38 4.33 0.87
CA GLN A 158 15.29 4.02 1.96
C GLN A 158 15.97 5.30 2.42
N ASP A 159 15.94 5.55 3.72
CA ASP A 159 16.90 6.46 4.38
C ASP A 159 16.90 7.91 3.87
N GLY A 160 15.73 8.50 3.60
CA GLY A 160 15.61 9.94 3.33
C GLY A 160 16.29 10.81 4.40
N MET A 161 16.93 11.91 4.00
CA MET A 161 17.51 12.86 4.96
C MET A 161 16.42 13.62 5.71
N ASP A 162 15.49 14.18 4.94
CA ASP A 162 14.24 14.78 5.38
C ASP A 162 13.12 13.76 5.13
N GLY A 163 12.33 13.90 4.06
CA GLY A 163 11.32 12.92 3.65
C GLY A 163 11.85 11.78 2.77
N ASN A 164 11.10 10.65 2.77
CA ASN A 164 11.25 9.61 1.75
C ASN A 164 10.49 9.97 0.47
N PHE A 165 9.24 10.42 0.59
CA PHE A 165 8.49 10.90 -0.58
C PHE A 165 7.41 11.90 -0.18
N ASP A 166 7.61 13.15 -0.58
CA ASP A 166 6.73 14.28 -0.26
C ASP A 166 5.94 14.75 -1.47
N ASN A 167 4.68 15.14 -1.24
CA ASN A 167 3.79 15.75 -2.22
C ASN A 167 3.34 17.13 -1.70
N LYS A 168 3.67 18.19 -2.43
CA LYS A 168 3.44 19.58 -1.97
C LYS A 168 3.20 20.53 -3.13
N GLY A 169 2.92 21.81 -2.82
CA GLY A 169 2.68 22.80 -3.87
C GLY A 169 1.48 22.40 -4.73
N ALA A 170 1.70 22.26 -6.03
CA ALA A 170 0.66 21.93 -7.01
C ALA A 170 0.39 20.43 -7.21
N ALA A 171 0.92 19.56 -6.35
CA ALA A 171 0.75 18.12 -6.45
C ALA A 171 -0.73 17.69 -6.30
N ASP A 172 -1.30 16.97 -7.27
CA ASP A 172 -2.69 16.50 -7.21
C ASP A 172 -2.98 15.38 -8.22
N ASN A 173 -4.05 14.60 -8.00
CA ASN A 173 -4.44 13.42 -8.80
C ASN A 173 -3.33 12.36 -8.84
N ILE A 174 -3.04 11.77 -7.68
CA ILE A 174 -1.86 10.93 -7.49
C ILE A 174 -2.26 9.54 -7.01
N THR A 175 -1.63 8.52 -7.60
CA THR A 175 -1.64 7.16 -7.06
C THR A 175 -0.23 6.77 -6.65
N ILE A 176 -0.08 6.30 -5.42
CA ILE A 176 1.15 5.71 -4.88
C ILE A 176 0.79 4.28 -4.55
N SER A 177 1.31 3.32 -5.31
CA SER A 177 0.93 1.93 -5.15
C SER A 177 2.10 0.98 -4.99
N TRP A 178 1.93 -0.07 -4.19
CA TRP A 178 2.93 -1.11 -3.98
C TRP A 178 4.32 -0.57 -3.58
N CYS A 179 4.37 0.63 -3.00
CA CYS A 179 5.62 1.23 -2.58
C CYS A 179 5.97 0.76 -1.18
N LYS A 180 7.26 0.53 -0.95
CA LYS A 180 7.80 0.22 0.37
C LYS A 180 8.60 1.41 0.88
N PHE A 181 8.36 1.79 2.11
CA PHE A 181 9.08 2.84 2.80
C PHE A 181 9.80 2.26 4.02
N THR A 182 11.08 2.60 4.19
CA THR A 182 11.88 2.07 5.30
C THR A 182 13.02 3.02 5.66
N TYR A 183 13.55 2.84 6.87
CA TYR A 183 14.80 3.43 7.30
C TYR A 183 15.68 2.32 7.85
N LEU A 184 16.80 2.06 7.17
CA LEU A 184 17.77 1.03 7.49
C LEU A 184 18.92 1.60 8.34
N LYS A 185 19.09 2.92 8.31
CA LYS A 185 20.12 3.66 9.07
C LYS A 185 19.53 4.24 10.36
N ALA A 186 20.36 4.31 11.40
CA ALA A 186 20.00 5.02 12.63
C ALA A 186 19.83 6.52 12.34
N PRO A 187 18.87 7.21 13.00
CA PRO A 187 18.74 8.64 12.86
C PRO A 187 19.93 9.37 13.50
N ILE A 188 20.24 10.55 12.97
CA ILE A 188 21.33 11.40 13.43
C ILE A 188 20.73 12.60 14.17
N ALA A 189 21.16 12.78 15.43
CA ALA A 189 20.73 13.87 16.29
C ALA A 189 21.50 15.18 16.00
N GLY A 190 20.98 16.30 16.51
CA GLY A 190 21.68 17.59 16.49
C GLY A 190 21.64 18.35 15.16
N GLY A 191 20.74 17.96 14.25
CA GLY A 191 20.46 18.73 13.05
C GLY A 191 19.71 20.03 13.34
N SER A 192 19.74 20.99 12.40
CA SER A 192 19.16 22.33 12.58
C SER A 192 17.62 22.37 12.56
N GLY A 193 16.95 21.38 11.98
CA GLY A 193 15.48 21.31 11.91
C GLY A 193 14.81 20.83 13.21
N GLY A 194 15.61 20.39 14.19
CA GLY A 194 15.19 20.24 15.59
C GLY A 194 14.69 18.86 16.02
N SER A 195 14.51 17.90 15.10
CA SER A 195 14.26 16.50 15.44
C SER A 195 15.57 15.71 15.56
N ASN A 196 15.70 14.95 16.65
CA ASN A 196 16.77 13.97 16.80
C ASN A 196 16.47 12.64 16.09
N ASP A 197 15.24 12.46 15.60
CA ASP A 197 14.80 11.28 14.86
C ASP A 197 13.83 11.71 13.75
N HIS A 198 14.39 12.20 12.64
CA HIS A 198 13.62 12.65 11.49
C HIS A 198 13.32 11.52 10.50
N ARG A 199 13.04 10.30 10.98
CA ARG A 199 12.60 9.20 10.10
C ARG A 199 11.14 9.38 9.70
N PHE A 200 10.84 10.53 9.12
CA PHE A 200 9.53 11.02 8.75
C PHE A 200 9.31 10.73 7.27
N THR A 201 8.30 9.91 6.94
CA THR A 201 8.31 9.25 5.62
C THR A 201 7.70 10.10 4.51
N ASN A 202 6.46 10.54 4.68
CA ASN A 202 5.66 11.16 3.62
C ASN A 202 4.89 12.36 4.14
N LEU A 203 5.26 13.56 3.69
CA LEU A 203 4.47 14.77 3.87
C LEU A 203 3.54 14.99 2.68
N VAL A 204 2.29 15.38 2.97
CA VAL A 204 1.30 15.84 1.98
C VAL A 204 0.83 17.23 2.38
N GLY A 205 1.12 18.24 1.56
CA GLY A 205 0.89 19.64 1.91
C GLY A 205 1.89 20.14 2.97
N SER A 206 2.84 20.98 2.53
CA SER A 206 3.97 21.40 3.36
C SER A 206 3.59 22.33 4.52
N SER A 207 2.45 23.01 4.43
CA SER A 207 1.94 23.90 5.48
C SER A 207 0.41 23.98 5.44
N ALA A 208 -0.20 24.62 6.44
CA ALA A 208 -1.65 24.85 6.47
C ALA A 208 -2.14 25.67 5.26
N THR A 209 -1.28 26.53 4.72
CA THR A 209 -1.56 27.41 3.58
C THR A 209 -1.01 26.89 2.25
N ASP A 210 -0.34 25.73 2.25
CA ASP A 210 0.07 25.05 1.02
C ASP A 210 -1.15 24.31 0.46
N VAL A 211 -1.71 24.85 -0.62
CA VAL A 211 -2.99 24.43 -1.18
C VAL A 211 -2.85 24.21 -2.68
N THR A 212 -3.42 23.12 -3.18
CA THR A 212 -3.53 22.85 -4.62
C THR A 212 -4.54 23.78 -5.29
N ALA A 213 -4.58 23.76 -6.61
CA ALA A 213 -5.46 24.63 -7.39
C ALA A 213 -6.96 24.38 -7.13
N ASP A 214 -7.33 23.12 -6.86
CA ASP A 214 -8.69 22.67 -6.52
C ASP A 214 -8.95 22.61 -5.00
N GLY A 215 -7.93 22.95 -4.20
CA GLY A 215 -8.01 23.07 -2.76
C GLY A 215 -7.60 21.81 -1.98
N HIS A 216 -7.54 20.65 -2.64
CA HIS A 216 -7.18 19.39 -1.99
C HIS A 216 -6.05 18.62 -2.69
N TYR A 217 -5.12 18.06 -1.91
CA TYR A 217 -4.21 17.01 -2.37
C TYR A 217 -4.98 15.69 -2.47
N SER A 218 -5.41 15.31 -3.68
CA SER A 218 -6.14 14.06 -3.93
C SER A 218 -5.17 12.91 -4.19
N ILE A 219 -4.93 12.07 -3.16
CA ILE A 219 -3.88 11.04 -3.20
C ILE A 219 -4.39 9.68 -2.72
N THR A 220 -4.19 8.65 -3.55
CA THR A 220 -4.41 7.25 -3.19
C THR A 220 -3.09 6.59 -2.81
N PHE A 221 -3.00 6.03 -1.61
CA PHE A 221 -1.98 5.05 -1.23
C PHE A 221 -2.60 3.67 -1.28
N GLN A 222 -2.14 2.80 -2.18
CA GLN A 222 -2.70 1.47 -2.37
C GLN A 222 -1.62 0.40 -2.24
N ASN A 223 -1.83 -0.61 -1.39
CA ASN A 223 -0.86 -1.70 -1.24
C ASN A 223 0.54 -1.22 -0.79
N CYS A 224 0.63 -0.07 -0.12
CA CYS A 224 1.90 0.46 0.37
C CYS A 224 2.30 -0.20 1.69
N TYR A 225 3.62 -0.35 1.89
CA TYR A 225 4.20 -0.92 3.09
C TYR A 225 5.11 0.10 3.78
N TRP A 226 4.70 0.58 4.96
CA TRP A 226 5.59 1.29 5.88
C TRP A 226 6.28 0.29 6.81
N ALA A 227 7.52 -0.02 6.47
CA ALA A 227 8.34 -1.04 7.10
C ALA A 227 9.15 -0.49 8.28
N ASN A 228 9.99 -1.36 8.84
CA ASN A 228 10.81 -1.02 9.99
C ASN A 228 11.67 0.23 9.74
N GLY A 229 11.85 1.00 10.81
CA GLY A 229 12.58 2.26 10.79
C GLY A 229 11.72 3.50 10.55
N CYS A 230 10.53 3.37 9.94
CA CYS A 230 9.60 4.49 9.82
C CYS A 230 9.12 4.95 11.22
N LYS A 231 9.24 6.26 11.49
CA LYS A 231 8.92 6.87 12.79
C LYS A 231 7.62 7.68 12.75
N GLU A 232 7.48 8.63 11.82
CA GLU A 232 6.23 9.41 11.64
C GLU A 232 5.91 9.65 10.17
N ARG A 233 4.78 10.32 9.92
CA ARG A 233 4.30 10.77 8.62
C ARG A 233 4.09 9.59 7.65
N MET A 234 3.13 8.72 7.96
CA MET A 234 2.81 7.56 7.12
C MET A 234 1.34 7.57 6.66
N PRO A 235 0.88 8.55 5.86
CA PRO A 235 1.44 9.88 5.62
C PRO A 235 1.06 10.88 6.72
N ARG A 236 1.65 12.10 6.70
CA ARG A 236 1.14 13.27 7.42
C ARG A 236 0.61 14.29 6.41
N ALA A 237 -0.65 14.70 6.53
CA ALA A 237 -1.34 15.48 5.51
C ALA A 237 -2.07 16.73 6.03
N ARG A 238 -2.19 17.73 5.15
CA ARG A 238 -3.01 18.95 5.28
C ARG A 238 -3.69 19.24 3.95
N ASN A 239 -4.84 19.92 3.97
CA ASN A 239 -5.59 20.26 2.76
C ASN A 239 -5.75 19.04 1.84
N ALA A 240 -6.08 17.87 2.37
CA ALA A 240 -5.92 16.62 1.64
C ALA A 240 -7.23 15.83 1.53
N GLU A 241 -7.40 15.11 0.41
CA GLU A 241 -8.36 14.03 0.27
C GLU A 241 -7.58 12.74 0.05
N LEU A 242 -7.46 11.93 1.11
CA LEU A 242 -6.67 10.71 1.08
C LEU A 242 -7.53 9.46 0.96
N HIS A 243 -7.04 8.51 0.19
CA HIS A 243 -7.51 7.13 0.23
C HIS A 243 -6.36 6.18 0.53
N LEU A 244 -6.41 5.48 1.67
CA LEU A 244 -5.45 4.44 2.03
C LEU A 244 -6.11 3.07 1.92
N LEU A 245 -5.68 2.31 0.92
CA LEU A 245 -6.27 1.05 0.53
C LEU A 245 -5.27 -0.08 0.74
N SER A 246 -5.64 -1.11 1.49
CA SER A 246 -4.87 -2.36 1.58
C SER A 246 -3.40 -2.18 1.99
N CYS A 247 -3.10 -1.20 2.84
CA CYS A 247 -1.74 -0.87 3.23
C CYS A 247 -1.27 -1.67 4.47
N TYR A 248 0.03 -1.77 4.67
CA TYR A 248 0.65 -2.47 5.80
C TYR A 248 1.58 -1.55 6.59
N TYR A 249 1.45 -1.57 7.91
CA TYR A 249 2.30 -0.81 8.83
C TYR A 249 2.94 -1.76 9.84
N ASN A 250 4.26 -1.89 9.77
CA ASN A 250 5.02 -2.72 10.70
C ASN A 250 6.40 -2.10 10.96
N THR A 251 6.49 -1.36 12.06
CA THR A 251 7.70 -0.70 12.52
C THR A 251 7.88 -0.90 14.02
N SER A 252 9.07 -1.31 14.44
CA SER A 252 9.40 -1.49 15.87
C SER A 252 9.90 -0.21 16.53
N VAL A 253 9.84 0.93 15.83
CA VAL A 253 10.29 2.21 16.36
C VAL A 253 9.33 2.68 17.46
N ALA A 254 9.87 2.92 18.66
CA ALA A 254 9.08 3.37 19.80
C ALA A 254 8.29 4.66 19.47
N SER A 255 7.03 4.74 19.92
CA SER A 255 6.15 5.91 19.68
C SER A 255 5.94 6.27 18.21
N ALA A 256 6.08 5.32 17.28
CA ALA A 256 5.82 5.57 15.87
C ALA A 256 4.36 5.98 15.61
N LYS A 257 4.15 6.92 14.69
CA LYS A 257 2.83 7.45 14.31
C LYS A 257 2.58 7.20 12.83
N ALA A 258 1.50 6.50 12.52
CA ALA A 258 1.11 6.20 11.16
C ALA A 258 0.47 7.44 10.49
N ILE A 259 -0.85 7.47 10.38
CA ILE A 259 -1.58 8.52 9.66
C ILE A 259 -1.65 9.77 10.54
N GLY A 260 -1.20 10.91 10.02
CA GLY A 260 -1.31 12.21 10.67
C GLY A 260 -2.16 13.17 9.86
N LEU A 261 -3.21 13.76 10.44
CA LEU A 261 -4.01 14.78 9.74
C LEU A 261 -4.01 16.11 10.50
N GLY A 262 -3.72 17.18 9.77
CA GLY A 262 -4.09 18.55 10.13
C GLY A 262 -5.13 19.07 9.13
N GLY A 263 -6.05 19.94 9.56
CA GLY A 263 -7.09 20.42 8.64
C GLY A 263 -6.52 21.31 7.55
N GLY A 264 -5.69 22.29 7.89
CA GLY A 264 -5.23 23.30 6.93
C GLY A 264 -6.35 24.27 6.55
N THR A 265 -6.11 25.12 5.54
CA THR A 265 -7.09 26.07 4.99
C THR A 265 -8.36 25.39 4.48
N ASN A 266 -8.24 24.21 3.84
CA ASN A 266 -9.33 23.55 3.12
C ASN A 266 -9.88 22.30 3.81
N ASN A 267 -9.42 21.98 5.03
CA ASN A 267 -9.72 20.73 5.74
C ASN A 267 -9.04 19.50 5.12
N SER A 268 -9.00 18.40 5.88
CA SER A 268 -8.48 17.12 5.37
C SER A 268 -9.43 15.98 5.65
N THR A 269 -9.60 15.10 4.65
CA THR A 269 -10.35 13.85 4.75
C THR A 269 -9.46 12.66 4.44
N CYS A 270 -9.77 11.52 5.05
CA CYS A 270 -9.04 10.28 4.82
C CYS A 270 -9.97 9.08 4.92
N TYR A 271 -10.12 8.33 3.83
CA TYR A 271 -10.78 7.03 3.84
C TYR A 271 -9.71 5.94 3.92
N VAL A 272 -9.76 5.10 4.94
CA VAL A 272 -8.83 3.99 5.16
C VAL A 272 -9.61 2.70 5.07
N GLU A 273 -9.25 1.83 4.13
CA GLU A 273 -9.91 0.53 4.00
C GLU A 273 -8.94 -0.63 3.80
N ASN A 274 -9.35 -1.81 4.29
CA ASN A 274 -8.62 -3.08 4.15
C ASN A 274 -7.16 -3.01 4.64
N THR A 275 -6.83 -2.11 5.56
CA THR A 275 -5.45 -1.80 5.95
C THR A 275 -5.07 -2.49 7.27
N ASN A 276 -3.83 -2.96 7.37
CA ASN A 276 -3.31 -3.66 8.55
C ASN A 276 -2.25 -2.82 9.28
N PHE A 277 -2.58 -2.36 10.48
CA PHE A 277 -1.67 -1.68 11.39
C PHE A 277 -1.03 -2.68 12.36
N ALA A 278 -0.25 -3.63 11.84
CA ALA A 278 0.26 -4.76 12.62
C ALA A 278 1.18 -4.33 13.78
N ASN A 279 2.03 -3.33 13.55
CA ASN A 279 2.93 -2.82 14.57
C ASN A 279 3.23 -1.33 14.34
N VAL A 280 2.49 -0.48 15.04
CA VAL A 280 2.71 0.97 15.13
C VAL A 280 2.07 1.48 16.41
N ALA A 281 2.68 2.46 17.08
CA ALA A 281 2.17 2.92 18.37
C ALA A 281 0.85 3.68 18.25
N ASN A 282 0.69 4.49 17.19
CA ASN A 282 -0.53 5.23 16.91
C ASN A 282 -0.94 5.07 15.45
N ALA A 283 -2.09 4.45 15.18
CA ALA A 283 -2.64 4.34 13.82
C ALA A 283 -3.07 5.71 13.26
N TYR A 284 -3.54 6.62 14.13
CA TYR A 284 -3.98 7.96 13.77
C TYR A 284 -3.50 9.01 14.77
N THR A 285 -3.11 10.19 14.27
CA THR A 285 -2.77 11.37 15.06
C THR A 285 -3.41 12.62 14.46
N TYR A 286 -4.14 13.37 15.29
CA TYR A 286 -4.67 14.68 14.93
C TYR A 286 -3.67 15.80 15.28
N TYR A 287 -3.41 16.68 14.32
CA TYR A 287 -2.55 17.86 14.48
C TYR A 287 -3.42 19.12 14.52
N SER A 288 -3.93 19.46 15.71
CA SER A 288 -4.84 20.59 15.92
C SER A 288 -4.24 21.98 15.65
N GLY A 289 -2.91 22.08 15.60
CA GLY A 289 -2.20 23.32 15.34
C GLY A 289 -2.26 23.79 13.88
N ASP A 290 -2.77 22.95 12.96
CA ASP A 290 -2.81 23.25 11.53
C ASP A 290 -4.08 23.99 11.08
N GLY A 291 -5.00 24.28 12.01
CA GLY A 291 -6.31 24.85 11.69
C GLY A 291 -7.19 23.89 10.89
N GLY A 292 -8.33 24.39 10.43
CA GLY A 292 -9.33 23.62 9.69
C GLY A 292 -9.95 22.48 10.51
N THR A 293 -10.68 21.61 9.81
CA THR A 293 -11.29 20.40 10.35
C THR A 293 -10.69 19.15 9.71
N VAL A 294 -10.85 18.02 10.38
CA VAL A 294 -10.41 16.72 9.87
C VAL A 294 -11.53 15.70 9.97
N ALA A 295 -11.60 14.80 9.00
CA ALA A 295 -12.43 13.60 9.07
C ALA A 295 -11.63 12.37 8.60
N ILE A 296 -11.75 11.26 9.30
CA ILE A 296 -11.11 10.00 8.94
C ILE A 296 -12.03 8.82 9.25
N ALA A 297 -12.16 7.90 8.30
CA ALA A 297 -12.94 6.68 8.45
C ALA A 297 -12.06 5.45 8.23
N PHE A 298 -12.16 4.48 9.13
CA PHE A 298 -11.52 3.16 9.03
C PHE A 298 -12.58 2.12 8.73
N ASN A 299 -12.41 1.39 7.63
CA ASN A 299 -13.30 0.33 7.16
C ASN A 299 -12.52 -0.98 6.98
N ASN A 300 -12.96 -2.08 7.60
CA ASN A 300 -12.30 -3.38 7.52
C ASN A 300 -10.77 -3.33 7.77
N CYS A 301 -10.33 -2.63 8.83
CA CYS A 301 -8.91 -2.50 9.16
C CYS A 301 -8.53 -3.37 10.37
N LEU A 302 -7.33 -3.94 10.36
CA LEU A 302 -6.74 -4.59 11.54
C LEU A 302 -5.98 -3.53 12.35
N ASN A 303 -6.25 -3.46 13.66
CA ASN A 303 -5.64 -2.48 14.59
C ASN A 303 -5.79 -1.01 14.16
N GLY A 304 -6.88 -0.67 13.45
CA GLY A 304 -7.21 0.71 13.10
C GLY A 304 -7.62 1.55 14.31
N ALA A 305 -7.77 2.86 14.08
CA ALA A 305 -8.29 3.79 15.09
C ALA A 305 -9.81 3.98 14.97
N SER A 306 -10.41 4.68 15.93
CA SER A 306 -11.81 5.11 15.84
C SER A 306 -12.01 6.18 14.77
N ASN A 307 -13.19 6.17 14.15
CA ASN A 307 -13.57 7.17 13.15
C ASN A 307 -13.72 8.55 13.78
N VAL A 308 -13.39 9.58 13.00
CA VAL A 308 -13.60 10.99 13.34
C VAL A 308 -14.36 11.64 12.20
N GLY A 309 -15.50 12.27 12.50
CA GLY A 309 -16.38 12.81 11.48
C GLY A 309 -16.92 11.74 10.53
N SER A 310 -17.31 12.16 9.33
CA SER A 310 -17.82 11.28 8.28
C SER A 310 -17.01 11.47 7.00
N VAL A 311 -16.57 10.37 6.40
CA VAL A 311 -15.87 10.36 5.11
C VAL A 311 -16.56 9.33 4.22
N SER A 312 -16.94 9.75 3.02
CA SER A 312 -17.50 8.84 2.02
C SER A 312 -16.40 7.97 1.43
N ALA A 313 -16.73 6.72 1.10
CA ALA A 313 -15.86 5.89 0.29
C ALA A 313 -15.65 6.55 -1.10
N PRO A 314 -14.43 6.47 -1.68
CA PRO A 314 -14.19 6.97 -3.03
C PRO A 314 -15.08 6.29 -4.08
N SER A 315 -15.38 7.02 -5.16
CA SER A 315 -16.34 6.56 -6.20
C SER A 315 -15.70 5.76 -7.33
N TYR A 316 -14.38 5.78 -7.47
CA TYR A 316 -13.65 4.99 -8.46
C TYR A 316 -13.58 3.51 -8.05
N SER A 317 -13.48 2.62 -9.04
CA SER A 317 -13.32 1.19 -8.78
C SER A 317 -11.92 0.87 -8.29
N THR A 318 -11.84 0.03 -7.26
CA THR A 318 -10.58 -0.47 -6.70
C THR A 318 -10.60 -1.99 -6.66
N THR A 319 -9.41 -2.57 -6.52
CA THR A 319 -9.26 -3.99 -6.16
C THR A 319 -8.61 -4.00 -4.78
N PRO A 320 -9.37 -4.21 -3.69
CA PRO A 320 -8.81 -4.35 -2.36
C PRO A 320 -8.19 -5.74 -2.20
N VAL A 321 -7.06 -5.79 -1.49
CA VAL A 321 -6.53 -7.04 -0.94
C VAL A 321 -7.30 -7.34 0.35
N PRO A 322 -7.76 -8.59 0.58
CA PRO A 322 -8.35 -8.97 1.84
C PRO A 322 -7.43 -8.60 3.02
N VAL A 323 -7.96 -7.92 4.04
CA VAL A 323 -7.12 -7.34 5.11
C VAL A 323 -6.24 -8.38 5.83
N ASN A 324 -6.68 -9.63 5.91
CA ASN A 324 -5.93 -10.75 6.49
C ASN A 324 -4.81 -11.30 5.58
N GLU A 325 -4.81 -10.95 4.29
CA GLU A 325 -3.78 -11.33 3.31
C GLU A 325 -2.74 -10.22 3.11
N VAL A 326 -3.04 -8.98 3.53
CA VAL A 326 -2.19 -7.79 3.35
C VAL A 326 -0.75 -8.01 3.86
N GLU A 327 -0.56 -8.58 5.05
CA GLU A 327 0.78 -8.80 5.58
C GLU A 327 1.58 -9.77 4.71
N ALA A 328 1.05 -10.97 4.47
CA ALA A 328 1.75 -12.01 3.71
C ALA A 328 2.05 -11.54 2.28
N LEU A 329 1.13 -10.76 1.69
CA LEU A 329 1.27 -10.24 0.35
C LEU A 329 2.34 -9.15 0.25
N LEU A 330 2.24 -8.11 1.08
CA LEU A 330 3.11 -6.93 0.95
C LEU A 330 4.52 -7.16 1.47
N THR A 331 4.73 -8.18 2.32
CA THR A 331 6.05 -8.56 2.83
C THR A 331 6.75 -9.62 1.98
N ASP A 332 6.11 -10.15 0.92
CA ASP A 332 6.74 -11.12 0.05
C ASP A 332 7.99 -10.50 -0.63
N PRO A 333 9.18 -11.10 -0.51
CA PRO A 333 10.40 -10.51 -1.04
C PRO A 333 10.48 -10.55 -2.57
N THR A 334 9.63 -11.34 -3.23
CA THR A 334 9.59 -11.53 -4.68
C THR A 334 8.43 -10.81 -5.33
N CYS A 335 7.29 -10.75 -4.64
CA CYS A 335 6.03 -10.26 -5.16
C CYS A 335 5.33 -9.25 -4.23
N GLY A 336 6.04 -8.71 -3.24
CA GLY A 336 5.50 -7.74 -2.29
C GLY A 336 5.75 -6.30 -2.72
N ALA A 337 5.49 -5.38 -1.79
CA ALA A 337 5.73 -3.96 -2.01
C ALA A 337 7.24 -3.66 -2.13
N GLY A 338 7.58 -2.66 -2.94
CA GLY A 338 8.95 -2.25 -3.25
C GLY A 338 9.33 -2.52 -4.70
N ALA A 339 10.62 -2.37 -5.01
CA ALA A 339 11.17 -2.56 -6.36
C ALA A 339 11.35 -4.04 -6.73
N THR A 340 10.22 -4.74 -6.84
CA THR A 340 10.11 -6.19 -6.97
C THR A 340 9.62 -6.64 -8.36
N LEU A 341 9.32 -5.71 -9.27
CA LEU A 341 8.85 -6.03 -10.63
C LEU A 341 9.98 -6.61 -11.49
N GLN A 342 9.61 -7.59 -12.33
CA GLN A 342 10.48 -8.16 -13.34
C GLN A 342 10.31 -7.42 -14.67
N VAL A 343 11.14 -6.40 -14.86
CA VAL A 343 11.17 -5.54 -16.05
C VAL A 343 12.26 -6.02 -17.01
N SER A 344 11.89 -6.32 -18.26
CA SER A 344 12.85 -6.71 -19.30
C SER A 344 13.68 -5.53 -19.80
N SER A 345 14.74 -5.80 -20.56
CA SER A 345 15.52 -4.76 -21.27
C SER A 345 14.71 -3.99 -22.32
N SER A 346 13.54 -4.48 -22.73
CA SER A 346 12.60 -3.78 -23.60
C SER A 346 11.53 -3.00 -22.83
N GLY A 347 11.62 -2.91 -21.49
CA GLY A 347 10.64 -2.24 -20.64
C GLY A 347 9.36 -3.03 -20.41
N ALA A 348 9.28 -4.29 -20.87
CA ALA A 348 8.11 -5.13 -20.66
C ALA A 348 8.10 -5.63 -19.20
N ILE A 349 7.00 -5.39 -18.51
CA ILE A 349 6.78 -5.86 -17.15
C ILE A 349 6.11 -7.22 -17.25
N SER A 350 6.82 -8.26 -16.83
CA SER A 350 6.27 -9.61 -16.85
C SER A 350 5.74 -10.00 -15.46
N PRO A 351 4.66 -10.78 -15.40
CA PRO A 351 4.14 -11.31 -14.15
C PRO A 351 5.15 -12.11 -13.33
N SER A 352 6.20 -12.66 -13.95
CA SER A 352 7.06 -13.69 -13.33
C SER A 352 6.22 -14.76 -12.60
N SER A 353 6.63 -15.20 -11.40
CA SER A 353 5.85 -16.08 -10.51
C SER A 353 4.66 -15.37 -9.82
N CYS A 354 4.49 -14.07 -10.05
CA CYS A 354 3.54 -13.18 -9.37
C CYS A 354 2.30 -12.85 -10.23
N SER A 355 1.94 -13.70 -11.20
CA SER A 355 0.94 -13.41 -12.24
C SER A 355 -0.45 -13.07 -11.75
N THR A 356 -0.79 -13.58 -10.58
CA THR A 356 -1.97 -13.25 -9.80
C THR A 356 -1.57 -13.54 -8.37
N LEU A 357 -1.47 -12.53 -7.51
CA LEU A 357 -1.15 -12.79 -6.10
C LEU A 357 -2.36 -13.24 -5.30
N SER A 358 -3.15 -14.13 -5.90
CA SER A 358 -3.79 -15.18 -5.12
C SER A 358 -2.64 -16.01 -4.57
N ASN A 359 -2.29 -15.78 -3.31
CA ASN A 359 -1.24 -16.49 -2.58
C ASN A 359 -1.08 -17.95 -3.09
N PRO A 360 0.09 -18.42 -3.54
CA PRO A 360 0.23 -19.83 -3.92
C PRO A 360 -0.05 -20.78 -2.74
N LYS A 361 -0.08 -20.29 -1.49
CA LYS A 361 -0.61 -21.05 -0.33
C LYS A 361 -2.14 -21.12 -0.26
N LEU A 362 -2.87 -20.35 -1.08
CA LEU A 362 -4.32 -20.47 -1.26
C LEU A 362 -4.72 -21.41 -2.40
N ASN A 363 -3.77 -21.94 -3.16
CA ASN A 363 -4.03 -23.11 -4.00
C ASN A 363 -4.15 -24.40 -3.19
N GLU A 364 -3.90 -24.36 -1.88
CA GLU A 364 -4.64 -25.26 -1.00
C GLU A 364 -6.03 -24.67 -0.78
N GLN A 365 -7.01 -25.27 -1.46
CA GLN A 365 -8.41 -25.08 -1.16
C GLN A 365 -8.68 -25.56 0.27
N ASN A 366 -8.39 -24.71 1.25
CA ASN A 366 -8.59 -24.99 2.67
C ASN A 366 -9.80 -24.20 3.18
N ILE A 367 -10.54 -24.79 4.11
CA ILE A 367 -11.73 -24.19 4.71
C ILE A 367 -11.30 -22.97 5.53
N ARG A 368 -12.01 -21.84 5.38
CA ARG A 368 -11.68 -20.58 6.06
C ARG A 368 -12.60 -20.33 7.25
N PHE A 369 -12.06 -19.78 8.33
CA PHE A 369 -12.81 -19.42 9.53
C PHE A 369 -12.74 -17.93 9.77
N PHE A 370 -13.85 -17.35 10.23
CA PHE A 370 -13.93 -15.96 10.63
C PHE A 370 -14.94 -15.79 11.77
N SER A 371 -14.66 -14.87 12.68
CA SER A 371 -15.59 -14.46 13.73
C SER A 371 -16.48 -13.32 13.23
N ALA A 372 -17.76 -13.36 13.57
CA ALA A 372 -18.64 -12.21 13.37
C ALA A 372 -18.31 -11.12 14.40
N MET A 373 -18.45 -9.85 14.03
CA MET A 373 -18.16 -8.70 14.91
C MET A 373 -19.05 -8.61 16.16
N ASP A 374 -20.11 -9.41 16.25
CA ASP A 374 -21.02 -9.47 17.39
C ASP A 374 -20.69 -10.59 18.40
N ASP A 375 -19.64 -11.38 18.14
CA ASP A 375 -19.26 -12.59 18.88
C ASP A 375 -20.40 -13.62 19.08
N LYS A 376 -21.47 -13.56 18.28
CA LYS A 376 -22.61 -14.49 18.41
C LYS A 376 -22.45 -15.73 17.56
N SER A 377 -21.62 -15.66 16.51
CA SER A 377 -21.40 -16.76 15.60
C SER A 377 -19.99 -16.80 15.04
N ILE A 378 -19.55 -18.01 14.69
CA ILE A 378 -18.40 -18.24 13.82
C ILE A 378 -18.90 -18.60 12.42
N GLY A 379 -18.28 -18.00 11.41
CA GLY A 379 -18.47 -18.32 10.01
C GLY A 379 -17.38 -19.29 9.53
N ILE A 380 -17.81 -20.32 8.80
CA ILE A 380 -16.93 -21.32 8.20
C ILE A 380 -17.24 -21.36 6.71
N TYR A 381 -16.30 -20.88 5.91
CA TYR A 381 -16.42 -20.78 4.46
C TYR A 381 -15.73 -21.97 3.78
N PHE A 382 -16.48 -22.63 2.89
CA PHE A 382 -16.05 -23.80 2.14
C PHE A 382 -15.78 -23.41 0.68
N PRO A 383 -14.51 -23.39 0.23
CA PRO A 383 -14.19 -22.97 -1.13
C PRO A 383 -14.59 -23.99 -2.23
N TYR A 384 -15.00 -25.19 -1.85
CA TYR A 384 -15.41 -26.28 -2.74
C TYR A 384 -16.59 -27.05 -2.17
N ALA A 385 -17.31 -27.74 -3.06
CA ALA A 385 -18.45 -28.54 -2.67
C ALA A 385 -18.02 -29.80 -1.91
N ILE A 386 -18.75 -30.12 -0.85
CA ILE A 386 -18.62 -31.38 -0.11
C ILE A 386 -19.97 -32.10 -0.19
N ASN A 387 -20.03 -33.10 -1.08
CA ASN A 387 -21.24 -33.91 -1.30
C ASN A 387 -21.51 -34.88 -0.14
N ASN A 388 -20.48 -35.21 0.65
CA ASN A 388 -20.59 -36.13 1.77
C ASN A 388 -20.91 -35.41 3.09
N LYS A 389 -20.87 -36.16 4.20
CA LYS A 389 -21.09 -35.62 5.55
C LYS A 389 -19.96 -34.68 5.94
N VAL A 390 -20.32 -33.50 6.45
CA VAL A 390 -19.44 -32.58 7.19
C VAL A 390 -19.87 -32.58 8.66
N GLU A 391 -18.92 -32.75 9.56
CA GLU A 391 -19.15 -32.77 11.01
C GLU A 391 -18.24 -31.76 11.68
N LEU A 392 -18.84 -30.83 12.42
CA LEU A 392 -18.18 -29.72 13.10
C LEU A 392 -18.31 -29.96 14.60
N GLU A 393 -17.21 -30.14 15.30
CA GLU A 393 -17.19 -30.42 16.73
C GLU A 393 -16.42 -29.32 17.47
N ILE A 394 -17.07 -28.67 18.43
CA ILE A 394 -16.43 -27.65 19.27
C ILE A 394 -16.01 -28.28 20.58
N TYR A 395 -14.77 -28.01 21.01
CA TYR A 395 -14.17 -28.49 22.25
C TYR A 395 -13.67 -27.34 23.10
N SER A 396 -13.79 -27.49 24.43
CA SER A 396 -13.06 -26.66 25.38
C SER A 396 -11.56 -26.99 25.38
N LEU A 397 -10.72 -26.12 25.95
CA LEU A 397 -9.28 -26.38 26.10
C LEU A 397 -8.96 -27.64 26.92
N ASN A 398 -9.86 -28.09 27.79
CA ASN A 398 -9.67 -29.33 28.57
C ASN A 398 -10.04 -30.58 27.77
N GLY A 399 -10.35 -30.45 26.47
CA GLY A 399 -10.70 -31.56 25.58
C GLY A 399 -12.15 -32.03 25.71
N GLN A 400 -12.99 -31.38 26.52
CA GLN A 400 -14.41 -31.71 26.61
C GLN A 400 -15.14 -31.19 25.36
N LYS A 401 -15.86 -32.09 24.66
CA LYS A 401 -16.75 -31.73 23.55
C LYS A 401 -17.94 -30.91 24.07
N ILE A 402 -18.11 -29.73 23.50
CA ILE A 402 -19.14 -28.75 23.87
C ILE A 402 -20.36 -28.84 22.95
N SER A 403 -20.13 -28.91 21.64
CA SER A 403 -21.21 -29.01 20.66
C SER A 403 -20.77 -29.74 19.40
N GLU A 404 -21.76 -30.22 18.63
CA GLU A 404 -21.56 -30.97 17.40
C GLU A 404 -22.64 -30.54 16.38
N HIS A 405 -22.22 -30.26 15.15
CA HIS A 405 -23.10 -29.87 14.06
C HIS A 405 -22.81 -30.73 12.84
N LYS A 406 -23.87 -31.24 12.19
CA LYS A 406 -23.77 -32.17 11.07
C LYS A 406 -24.46 -31.59 9.86
N TYR A 407 -23.75 -31.58 8.73
CA TYR A 407 -24.23 -31.08 7.46
C TYR A 407 -23.95 -32.10 6.34
N LYS A 408 -24.63 -31.92 5.21
CA LYS A 408 -24.43 -32.68 3.97
C LYS A 408 -24.63 -31.75 2.79
N ASN A 409 -24.01 -32.07 1.66
CA ASN A 409 -24.15 -31.32 0.40
C ASN A 409 -23.78 -29.83 0.55
N ILE A 410 -22.64 -29.55 1.18
CA ILE A 410 -22.13 -28.18 1.22
C ILE A 410 -21.76 -27.76 -0.19
N LEU A 411 -22.27 -26.62 -0.64
CA LEU A 411 -21.98 -26.11 -1.98
C LEU A 411 -20.61 -25.41 -1.99
N ALA A 412 -20.00 -25.31 -3.16
CA ALA A 412 -18.80 -24.48 -3.30
C ALA A 412 -19.15 -23.01 -3.00
N ASN A 413 -18.28 -22.35 -2.24
CA ASN A 413 -18.44 -20.99 -1.71
C ASN A 413 -19.52 -20.84 -0.62
N ASP A 414 -20.03 -21.93 -0.08
CA ASP A 414 -21.02 -21.86 0.99
C ASP A 414 -20.37 -21.45 2.31
N THR A 415 -21.16 -20.78 3.17
CA THR A 415 -20.73 -20.35 4.49
C THR A 415 -21.68 -20.88 5.54
N LEU A 416 -21.18 -21.77 6.39
CA LEU A 416 -21.91 -22.22 7.57
C LEU A 416 -21.70 -21.24 8.71
N LYS A 417 -22.80 -20.84 9.36
CA LYS A 417 -22.77 -20.05 10.58
C LYS A 417 -23.10 -20.94 11.76
N ILE A 418 -22.17 -21.04 12.71
CA ILE A 418 -22.38 -21.76 13.96
C ILE A 418 -22.58 -20.72 15.07
N SER A 419 -23.70 -20.81 15.78
CA SER A 419 -23.92 -19.96 16.94
C SER A 419 -22.98 -20.37 18.09
N ILE A 420 -22.31 -19.39 18.66
CA ILE A 420 -21.45 -19.50 19.84
C ILE A 420 -21.96 -18.62 21.00
N GLU A 421 -23.18 -18.08 20.89
CA GLU A 421 -23.75 -17.15 21.87
C GLU A 421 -23.86 -17.75 23.28
N ASN A 422 -24.06 -19.07 23.36
CA ASN A 422 -24.17 -19.80 24.63
C ASN A 422 -22.82 -20.30 25.19
N LEU A 423 -21.71 -20.03 24.51
CA LEU A 423 -20.38 -20.36 25.03
C LEU A 423 -19.97 -19.31 26.08
N ALA A 424 -19.36 -19.79 27.16
CA ALA A 424 -18.72 -18.88 28.11
C ALA A 424 -17.55 -18.15 27.45
N VAL A 425 -17.16 -17.02 28.02
CA VAL A 425 -15.93 -16.32 27.61
C VAL A 425 -14.74 -17.25 27.81
N GLY A 426 -13.93 -17.43 26.77
CA GLY A 426 -12.81 -18.35 26.80
C GLY A 426 -12.33 -18.81 25.43
N ALA A 427 -11.30 -19.66 25.43
CA ALA A 427 -10.74 -20.24 24.23
C ALA A 427 -11.33 -21.63 23.94
N TYR A 428 -11.54 -21.90 22.66
CA TYR A 428 -12.17 -23.12 22.15
C TYR A 428 -11.40 -23.63 20.94
N SER A 429 -11.62 -24.90 20.61
CA SER A 429 -11.19 -25.49 19.33
C SER A 429 -12.38 -26.03 18.57
N CYS A 430 -12.33 -25.96 17.24
CA CYS A 430 -13.32 -26.50 16.33
C CYS A 430 -12.63 -27.50 15.39
N ASN A 431 -13.14 -28.73 15.35
CA ASN A 431 -12.68 -29.78 14.46
C ASN A 431 -13.70 -29.94 13.33
N ILE A 432 -13.23 -29.87 12.08
CA ILE A 432 -14.06 -30.14 10.89
C ILE A 432 -13.65 -31.49 10.33
N LYS A 433 -14.60 -32.42 10.27
CA LYS A 433 -14.42 -33.75 9.66
C LYS A 433 -15.22 -33.84 8.38
N TYR A 434 -14.56 -34.22 7.29
CA TYR A 434 -15.19 -34.41 5.97
C TYR A 434 -14.28 -35.23 5.06
N ASN A 435 -14.83 -36.08 4.19
CA ASN A 435 -14.05 -36.86 3.19
C ASN A 435 -12.77 -37.52 3.77
N ASP A 436 -12.87 -38.13 4.95
CA ASP A 436 -11.76 -38.76 5.70
C ASP A 436 -10.61 -37.82 6.12
N LYS A 437 -10.82 -36.50 6.03
CA LYS A 437 -9.93 -35.44 6.52
C LYS A 437 -10.45 -34.83 7.82
N ILE A 438 -9.52 -34.31 8.62
CA ILE A 438 -9.82 -33.50 9.80
C ILE A 438 -9.02 -32.21 9.73
N GLU A 439 -9.70 -31.07 9.78
CA GLU A 439 -9.09 -29.75 9.95
C GLU A 439 -9.32 -29.23 11.38
N PHE A 440 -8.33 -28.54 11.93
CA PHE A 440 -8.34 -28.05 13.30
C PHE A 440 -8.24 -26.53 13.34
N TRP A 441 -9.14 -25.91 14.08
CA TRP A 441 -9.16 -24.45 14.27
C TRP A 441 -9.32 -24.08 15.74
N LYS A 442 -8.82 -22.90 16.10
CA LYS A 442 -8.94 -22.32 17.44
C LYS A 442 -9.61 -20.97 17.34
N PHE A 443 -10.46 -20.65 18.31
CA PHE A 443 -11.09 -19.34 18.41
C PHE A 443 -11.24 -18.92 19.87
N VAL A 444 -11.37 -17.62 20.09
CA VAL A 444 -11.64 -17.03 21.41
C VAL A 444 -13.03 -16.40 21.35
N LYS A 445 -13.86 -16.73 22.33
CA LYS A 445 -15.11 -16.04 22.61
C LYS A 445 -14.81 -14.98 23.66
N ASN A 446 -14.93 -13.71 23.29
CA ASN A 446 -14.76 -12.58 24.20
C ASN A 446 -16.04 -12.28 25.00
#